data_AF-A0A2N3PYV7-F1
#
_entry.id   AF-A0A2N3PYV7-F1
#
_cell.length_a   1.000
_cell.length_b   1.000
_cell.length_c   1.000
_cell.angle_alpha   90.00
_cell.angle_beta   90.00
_cell.angle_gamma   90.00
#
_symmetry.space_group_name_H-M   'P 1'
#
loop_
_entity.id
_entity.type
_entity.pdbx_description
1 polymer ?
#
loop_
_entity_poly.entity_id
_entity_poly.type
_entity_poly.pdbx_seq_one_letter_code
_entity_poly.pdbx_strand_id
1 'polypeptide(L)'
;MFVDEAQRQIDAFRASTVRLTLMSVSAPALPAPVLESAVRTAASPYDEVGPLGDGSLGLLSLRSVGPEGAAGVQHRFLLRMQTILAPVARRRDIGTVRFRAVHRWACELGDANDLFNSLFDAPPIVLTIPTAAHASLKLGQRPLRPHAPPPYPWQPSLIRMSERNSRP
;
A
#
# COMPACT_ATOMS: atom_id res chain seq x y z
N MET A 1 -10.32 -17.51 15.75
CA MET A 1 -8.87 -17.46 16.01
C MET A 1 -8.21 -16.18 15.46
N PHE A 2 -8.29 -15.88 14.15
CA PHE A 2 -7.70 -14.65 13.60
C PHE A 2 -8.36 -13.36 14.13
N VAL A 3 -9.69 -13.34 14.21
CA VAL A 3 -10.45 -12.22 14.81
C VAL A 3 -10.13 -12.05 16.29
N ASP A 4 -10.04 -13.15 17.04
CA ASP A 4 -9.70 -13.11 18.47
C ASP A 4 -8.29 -12.55 18.71
N GLU A 5 -7.32 -12.91 17.84
CA GLU A 5 -5.97 -12.34 17.89
C GLU A 5 -5.97 -10.85 17.53
N ALA A 6 -6.74 -10.44 16.52
CA ALA A 6 -6.91 -9.03 16.20
C ALA A 6 -7.48 -8.23 17.39
N GLN A 7 -8.46 -8.80 18.09
CA GLN A 7 -9.04 -8.19 19.30
C GLN A 7 -8.00 -8.06 20.42
N ARG A 8 -7.23 -9.14 20.69
CA ARG A 8 -6.13 -9.09 21.68
C ARG A 8 -5.13 -7.98 21.39
N GLN A 9 -4.78 -7.80 20.12
CA GLN A 9 -3.85 -6.76 19.69
C GLN A 9 -4.44 -5.35 19.84
N ILE A 10 -5.71 -5.15 19.49
CA ILE A 10 -6.41 -3.89 19.72
C ILE A 10 -6.38 -3.54 21.21
N ASP A 11 -6.74 -4.49 22.08
CA ASP A 11 -6.79 -4.26 23.52
C ASP A 11 -5.40 -3.96 24.10
N ALA A 12 -4.37 -4.68 23.64
CA ALA A 12 -2.98 -4.46 24.08
C ALA A 12 -2.44 -3.07 23.69
N PHE A 13 -2.88 -2.51 22.56
CA PHE A 13 -2.37 -1.25 22.03
C PHE A 13 -3.33 -0.07 22.17
N ARG A 14 -4.49 -0.24 22.79
CA ARG A 14 -5.54 0.78 22.92
C ARG A 14 -5.06 2.07 23.58
N ALA A 15 -4.14 1.98 24.54
CA ALA A 15 -3.55 3.12 25.24
C ALA A 15 -2.33 3.74 24.50
N SER A 16 -2.02 3.28 23.28
CA SER A 16 -0.84 3.68 22.53
C SER A 16 -1.18 4.42 21.24
N THR A 17 -0.19 5.08 20.65
CA THR A 17 -0.24 5.65 19.30
C THR A 17 0.17 4.63 18.24
N VAL A 18 -0.08 3.34 18.45
CA VAL A 18 0.21 2.33 17.44
C VAL A 18 -0.90 2.31 16.40
N ARG A 19 -0.50 2.25 15.12
CA ARG A 19 -1.42 2.06 14.01
C ARG A 19 -1.45 0.61 13.58
N LEU A 20 -2.65 0.07 13.53
CA LEU A 20 -2.93 -1.27 13.02
C LEU A 20 -3.15 -1.20 11.52
N THR A 21 -2.51 -2.13 10.80
CA THR A 21 -2.74 -2.32 9.37
C THR A 21 -3.33 -3.69 9.15
N LEU A 22 -4.58 -3.73 8.70
CA LEU A 22 -5.22 -4.95 8.24
C LEU A 22 -5.25 -4.95 6.72
N MET A 23 -4.83 -6.06 6.12
CA MET A 23 -4.84 -6.28 4.69
C MET A 23 -5.59 -7.56 4.35
N SER A 24 -6.28 -7.59 3.22
CA SER A 24 -6.84 -8.82 2.64
C SER A 24 -6.23 -9.08 1.28
N VAL A 25 -5.94 -10.34 0.99
CA VAL A 25 -5.49 -10.80 -0.33
C VAL A 25 -6.46 -11.86 -0.85
N SER A 26 -6.97 -11.65 -2.05
CA SER A 26 -7.81 -12.60 -2.76
C SER A 26 -7.27 -12.85 -4.17
N ALA A 27 -7.08 -14.12 -4.52
CA ALA A 27 -6.67 -14.56 -5.85
C ALA A 27 -7.45 -15.82 -6.24
N PRO A 28 -8.66 -15.70 -6.83
CA PRO A 28 -9.53 -16.84 -7.09
C PRO A 28 -8.94 -17.85 -8.10
N ALA A 29 -8.01 -17.42 -8.94
CA ALA A 29 -7.31 -18.29 -9.89
C ALA A 29 -6.11 -19.03 -9.26
N LEU A 30 -5.72 -18.72 -8.01
CA LEU A 30 -4.69 -19.44 -7.29
C LEU A 30 -5.29 -20.52 -6.40
N PRO A 31 -4.67 -21.72 -6.33
CA PRO A 31 -4.99 -22.67 -5.28
C PRO A 31 -4.76 -22.04 -3.89
N ALA A 32 -5.71 -22.24 -2.97
CA ALA A 32 -5.63 -21.67 -1.61
C ALA A 32 -4.28 -21.92 -0.90
N PRO A 33 -3.67 -23.12 -0.97
CA PRO A 33 -2.35 -23.36 -0.34
C PRO A 33 -1.22 -22.52 -0.96
N VAL A 34 -1.30 -22.21 -2.26
CA VAL A 34 -0.30 -21.38 -2.95
C VAL A 34 -0.45 -19.92 -2.53
N LEU A 35 -1.69 -19.44 -2.44
CA LEU A 35 -1.96 -18.09 -1.94
C LEU A 35 -1.52 -17.94 -0.48
N GLU A 36 -1.81 -18.93 0.36
CA GLU A 36 -1.38 -18.93 1.77
C GLU A 36 0.13 -18.92 1.90
N SER A 37 0.82 -19.81 1.19
CA SER A 37 2.28 -19.83 1.17
C SER A 37 2.86 -18.50 0.71
N ALA A 38 2.27 -17.87 -0.31
CA ALA A 38 2.74 -16.58 -0.82
C ALA A 38 2.55 -15.45 0.21
N VAL A 39 1.36 -15.36 0.82
CA VAL A 39 1.07 -14.35 1.84
C VAL A 39 1.96 -14.53 3.07
N ARG A 40 2.12 -15.77 3.57
CA ARG A 40 3.01 -16.06 4.70
C ARG A 40 4.48 -15.75 4.39
N THR A 41 4.92 -15.97 3.15
CA THR A 41 6.29 -15.63 2.72
C THR A 41 6.49 -14.12 2.58
N ALA A 42 5.45 -13.38 2.20
CA ALA A 42 5.50 -11.92 2.11
C ALA A 42 5.36 -11.22 3.48
N ALA A 43 4.70 -11.89 4.43
CA ALA A 43 4.50 -11.40 5.79
C ALA A 43 5.82 -11.16 6.51
N SER A 44 5.82 -10.16 7.40
CA SER A 44 6.92 -9.95 8.34
C SER A 44 6.78 -10.93 9.52
N PRO A 45 7.86 -11.20 10.29
CA PRO A 45 7.83 -12.19 11.38
C PRO A 45 6.81 -11.92 12.50
N TYR A 46 6.27 -10.71 12.57
CA TYR A 46 5.33 -10.26 13.60
C TYR A 46 3.94 -9.98 13.02
N ASP A 47 3.75 -10.30 11.74
CA ASP A 47 2.47 -10.13 11.07
C ASP A 47 1.67 -11.41 11.28
N GLU A 48 0.42 -11.27 11.71
CA GLU A 48 -0.50 -12.38 11.85
C GLU A 48 -1.18 -12.66 10.51
N VAL A 49 -1.25 -13.94 10.12
CA VAL A 49 -1.85 -14.36 8.85
C VAL A 49 -2.90 -15.43 9.11
N GLY A 50 -4.12 -15.19 8.61
CA GLY A 50 -5.23 -16.12 8.78
C GLY A 50 -6.37 -15.91 7.78
N PRO A 51 -7.28 -16.89 7.64
CA PRO A 51 -8.43 -16.76 6.75
C PRO A 51 -9.43 -15.73 7.28
N LEU A 52 -10.06 -14.97 6.37
CA LEU A 52 -11.11 -14.00 6.71
C LEU A 52 -12.54 -14.56 6.61
N GLY A 53 -12.70 -15.78 6.10
CA GLY A 53 -14.01 -16.45 5.97
C GLY A 53 -14.75 -16.18 4.66
N ASP A 54 -14.31 -15.21 3.86
CA ASP A 54 -14.83 -14.88 2.52
C ASP A 54 -14.02 -15.52 1.37
N GLY A 55 -13.10 -16.42 1.71
CA GLY A 55 -12.13 -17.01 0.77
C GLY A 55 -10.86 -16.18 0.55
N SER A 56 -10.74 -15.01 1.20
CA SER A 56 -9.51 -14.23 1.22
C SER A 56 -8.64 -14.54 2.44
N LEU A 57 -7.36 -14.20 2.34
CA LEU A 57 -6.41 -14.27 3.44
C LEU A 57 -6.14 -12.88 4.01
N GLY A 58 -6.30 -12.79 5.32
CA GLY A 58 -6.01 -11.61 6.12
C GLY A 58 -4.56 -11.59 6.54
N LEU A 59 -3.98 -10.39 6.57
CA LEU A 59 -2.71 -10.10 7.20
C LEU A 59 -2.89 -8.91 8.13
N LEU A 60 -2.59 -9.10 9.41
CA LEU A 60 -2.64 -8.06 10.43
C LEU A 60 -1.20 -7.72 10.84
N SER A 61 -0.80 -6.47 10.61
CA SER A 61 0.53 -5.95 10.92
C SER A 61 0.43 -4.88 12.02
N LEU A 62 1.14 -5.13 13.12
CA LEU A 62 1.32 -4.22 14.25
C LEU A 62 2.48 -3.27 14.01
N ARG A 63 2.40 -2.36 13.02
CA ARG A 63 3.50 -1.44 12.75
C ARG A 63 3.02 -0.08 12.27
N SER A 64 3.18 0.92 13.13
CA SER A 64 3.76 2.20 12.69
C SER A 64 4.44 2.92 13.85
N VAL A 65 5.71 2.64 14.07
CA VAL A 65 6.60 3.62 14.71
C VAL A 65 7.69 3.89 13.68
N GLY A 66 7.50 4.94 12.88
CA GLY A 66 8.41 5.29 11.79
C GLY A 66 7.81 6.30 10.79
N PRO A 67 8.67 7.00 10.02
CA PRO A 67 8.28 8.15 9.19
C PRO A 67 7.33 7.82 8.04
N GLU A 68 7.33 6.56 7.58
CA GLU A 68 6.51 6.06 6.47
C GLU A 68 5.09 5.60 6.89
N GLY A 69 4.86 5.47 8.20
CA GLY A 69 3.55 5.07 8.72
C GLY A 69 3.01 3.74 8.18
N ALA A 70 1.69 3.65 8.13
CA ALA A 70 0.94 2.48 7.68
C ALA A 70 0.98 2.26 6.15
N ALA A 71 1.15 3.34 5.38
CA ALA A 71 1.35 3.26 3.93
C ALA A 71 2.65 2.52 3.56
N GLY A 72 3.72 2.72 4.33
CA GLY A 72 4.98 1.98 4.15
C GLY A 72 4.84 0.48 4.40
N VAL A 73 3.98 0.06 5.32
CA VAL A 73 3.70 -1.36 5.58
C VAL A 73 3.03 -2.00 4.37
N GLN A 74 1.96 -1.37 3.88
CA GLN A 74 1.25 -1.81 2.68
C GLN A 74 2.19 -1.89 1.46
N HIS A 75 2.98 -0.83 1.21
CA HIS A 75 3.87 -0.78 0.06
C HIS A 75 4.92 -1.90 0.08
N ARG A 76 5.58 -2.12 1.22
CA ARG A 76 6.57 -3.20 1.37
C ARG A 76 5.95 -4.59 1.19
N PHE A 77 4.75 -4.80 1.73
CA PHE A 77 4.04 -6.06 1.55
C PHE A 77 3.71 -6.31 0.07
N LEU A 78 3.19 -5.31 -0.65
CA LEU A 78 2.89 -5.40 -2.07
C LEU A 78 4.14 -5.72 -2.90
N LEU A 79 5.28 -5.08 -2.61
CA LEU A 79 6.55 -5.38 -3.31
C LEU A 79 7.01 -6.83 -3.09
N ARG A 80 6.91 -7.35 -1.86
CA ARG A 80 7.24 -8.75 -1.56
C ARG A 80 6.30 -9.71 -2.29
N MET A 81 5.00 -9.44 -2.24
CA MET A 81 3.99 -10.23 -2.95
C MET A 81 4.23 -10.26 -4.46
N GLN A 82 4.54 -9.12 -5.08
CA GLN A 82 4.87 -9.05 -6.51
C GLN A 82 6.10 -9.92 -6.83
N THR A 83 7.13 -9.87 -5.99
CA THR A 83 8.35 -10.67 -6.17
C THR A 83 8.06 -12.17 -6.08
N ILE A 84 7.23 -12.59 -5.12
CA ILE A 84 6.88 -14.00 -4.91
C ILE A 84 5.96 -14.53 -6.01
N LEU A 85 5.02 -13.71 -6.49
CA LEU A 85 4.05 -14.13 -7.50
C LEU A 85 4.60 -14.04 -8.93
N ALA A 86 5.64 -13.24 -9.20
CA ALA A 86 6.21 -13.08 -10.53
C ALA A 86 6.65 -14.42 -11.20
N PRO A 87 7.34 -15.35 -10.50
CA PRO A 87 7.66 -16.67 -11.07
C PRO A 87 6.43 -17.54 -11.35
N VAL A 88 5.40 -17.46 -10.50
CA VAL A 88 4.13 -18.19 -10.68
C VAL A 88 3.39 -17.66 -11.91
N ALA A 89 3.44 -16.35 -12.14
CA ALA A 89 2.72 -15.69 -13.23
C ALA A 89 3.29 -15.96 -14.60
N ARG A 90 4.60 -16.25 -14.65
CA ARG A 90 5.26 -16.68 -15.89
C ARG A 90 4.84 -18.08 -16.31
N ARG A 91 4.39 -18.92 -15.37
CA ARG A 91 4.06 -20.35 -15.61
C ARG A 91 2.56 -20.62 -15.65
N ARG A 92 1.74 -19.73 -15.12
CA ARG A 92 0.29 -19.85 -15.04
C ARG A 92 -0.35 -18.50 -15.29
N ASP A 93 -1.47 -18.50 -16.01
CA ASP A 93 -2.33 -17.34 -16.07
C ASP A 93 -3.06 -17.19 -14.74
N ILE A 94 -2.43 -16.43 -13.84
CA ILE A 94 -2.98 -16.19 -12.51
C ILE A 94 -4.12 -15.16 -12.54
N GLY A 95 -4.36 -14.53 -13.68
CA GLY A 95 -5.34 -13.45 -13.81
C GLY A 95 -5.06 -12.31 -12.83
N THR A 96 -5.98 -12.12 -11.90
CA THR A 96 -6.09 -10.92 -11.08
C THR A 96 -5.94 -11.23 -9.59
N VAL A 97 -5.04 -10.51 -8.91
CA VAL A 97 -4.94 -10.52 -7.45
C VAL A 97 -5.52 -9.23 -6.90
N ARG A 98 -6.44 -9.34 -5.94
CA ARG A 98 -7.11 -8.22 -5.28
C ARG A 98 -6.55 -8.03 -3.88
N PHE A 99 -6.19 -6.80 -3.58
CA PHE A 99 -5.68 -6.38 -2.28
C PHE A 99 -6.60 -5.32 -1.69
N ARG A 100 -6.93 -5.43 -0.41
CA ARG A 100 -7.51 -4.32 0.36
C ARG A 100 -6.60 -4.04 1.54
N ALA A 101 -6.56 -2.79 1.98
CA ALA A 101 -5.78 -2.39 3.14
C ALA A 101 -6.52 -1.29 3.89
N VAL A 102 -6.50 -1.38 5.21
CA VAL A 102 -7.03 -0.37 6.13
C VAL A 102 -6.00 -0.09 7.21
N HIS A 103 -5.94 1.17 7.61
CA HIS A 103 -4.97 1.69 8.57
C HIS A 103 -5.69 2.49 9.65
N ARG A 104 -5.86 1.91 10.84
CA ARG A 104 -6.59 2.53 11.95
C ARG A 104 -5.71 2.63 13.18
N TRP A 105 -5.86 3.70 13.95
CA TRP A 105 -5.17 3.80 15.23
C TRP A 105 -5.81 2.83 16.22
N ALA A 106 -5.01 2.13 17.02
CA ALA A 106 -5.54 1.17 17.99
C ALA A 106 -6.48 1.83 19.01
N CYS A 107 -6.23 3.10 19.35
CA CYS A 107 -7.09 3.88 20.25
C CYS A 107 -8.46 4.26 19.65
N GLU A 108 -8.64 4.17 18.32
CA GLU A 108 -9.90 4.49 17.63
C GLU A 108 -10.80 3.26 17.42
N LEU A 109 -10.36 2.08 17.86
CA LEU A 109 -11.05 0.81 17.63
C LEU A 109 -11.70 0.32 18.93
N GLY A 110 -13.03 0.19 18.90
CA GLY A 110 -13.81 -0.41 19.99
C GLY A 110 -13.76 -1.93 19.93
N ASP A 111 -13.81 -2.47 18.72
CA ASP A 111 -13.81 -3.91 18.44
C ASP A 111 -13.03 -4.22 17.15
N ALA A 112 -12.49 -5.43 17.04
CA ALA A 112 -11.90 -5.97 15.84
C ALA A 112 -12.86 -5.93 14.65
N ASN A 113 -14.16 -6.11 14.86
CA ASN A 113 -15.16 -6.02 13.79
C ASN A 113 -15.16 -4.66 13.09
N ASP A 114 -14.85 -3.55 13.79
CA ASP A 114 -14.74 -2.23 13.15
C ASP A 114 -13.63 -2.21 12.10
N LEU A 115 -12.53 -2.91 12.39
CA LEU A 115 -11.39 -3.03 11.49
C LEU A 115 -11.71 -3.92 10.28
N PHE A 116 -12.41 -5.03 10.49
CA PHE A 116 -12.85 -5.93 9.40
C PHE A 116 -13.91 -5.27 8.52
N ASN A 117 -14.92 -4.60 9.09
CA ASN A 117 -15.93 -3.86 8.34
C ASN A 117 -15.28 -2.78 7.47
N SER A 118 -14.36 -2.00 8.07
CA SER A 118 -13.59 -1.01 7.32
C SER A 118 -12.82 -1.65 6.14
N LEU A 119 -12.27 -2.85 6.32
CA LEU A 119 -11.53 -3.56 5.27
C LEU A 119 -12.45 -3.98 4.12
N PHE A 120 -13.67 -4.45 4.42
CA PHE A 120 -14.65 -4.81 3.40
C PHE A 120 -15.12 -3.60 2.58
N ASP A 121 -15.25 -2.44 3.23
CA ASP A 121 -15.62 -1.18 2.58
C ASP A 121 -14.46 -0.55 1.79
N ALA A 122 -13.22 -0.86 2.13
CA ALA A 122 -12.04 -0.28 1.49
C ALA A 122 -11.92 -0.70 0.01
N PRO A 123 -11.69 0.23 -0.92
CA PRO A 123 -11.64 -0.10 -2.35
C PRO A 123 -10.50 -1.09 -2.66
N PRO A 124 -10.74 -2.12 -3.49
CA PRO A 124 -9.71 -3.09 -3.83
C PRO A 124 -8.68 -2.49 -4.80
N ILE A 125 -7.41 -2.67 -4.47
CA ILE A 125 -6.28 -2.48 -5.38
C ILE A 125 -6.13 -3.76 -6.19
N VAL A 126 -6.26 -3.62 -7.50
CA VAL A 126 -6.20 -4.73 -8.44
C VAL A 126 -4.80 -4.80 -9.03
N LEU A 127 -4.09 -5.89 -8.77
CA LEU A 127 -2.82 -6.21 -9.42
C LEU A 127 -3.06 -7.24 -10.52
N THR A 128 -2.95 -6.78 -11.77
CA THR A 128 -2.86 -7.66 -12.94
C THR A 128 -1.40 -8.05 -13.12
N ILE A 129 -1.11 -9.34 -12.97
CA ILE A 129 0.27 -9.84 -13.11
C ILE A 129 0.43 -10.32 -14.56
N PRO A 130 1.23 -9.65 -15.40
CA PRO A 130 1.35 -10.01 -16.80
C PRO A 130 1.98 -11.40 -16.96
N THR A 131 1.31 -12.29 -17.68
CA THR A 131 1.87 -13.55 -18.15
C THR A 131 3.03 -13.30 -19.12
N ALA A 132 3.99 -14.22 -19.20
CA ALA A 132 5.22 -14.06 -20.00
C ALA A 132 5.00 -13.72 -21.50
N ALA A 133 3.80 -13.94 -22.05
CA ALA A 133 3.42 -13.49 -23.39
C ALA A 133 3.31 -11.96 -23.55
N HIS A 134 3.22 -11.21 -22.44
CA HIS A 134 3.10 -9.76 -22.40
C HIS A 134 4.14 -9.14 -21.44
N ALA A 135 5.40 -9.58 -21.54
CA ALA A 135 6.52 -8.95 -20.84
C ALA A 135 6.76 -7.52 -21.38
N SER A 136 5.90 -6.60 -20.97
CA SER A 136 6.13 -5.17 -20.95
C SER A 136 5.33 -4.66 -19.77
N LEU A 137 6.02 -4.57 -18.64
CA LEU A 137 5.55 -3.90 -17.44
C LEU A 137 5.31 -2.43 -17.78
N LYS A 138 4.13 -2.10 -18.31
CA LYS A 138 3.60 -0.74 -18.19
C LYS A 138 3.13 -0.58 -16.76
N LEU A 139 4.07 -0.30 -15.86
CA LEU A 139 3.77 0.51 -14.70
C LEU A 139 3.10 1.75 -15.29
N GLY A 140 1.82 1.98 -14.99
CA GLY A 140 1.13 3.22 -15.33
C GLY A 140 1.75 4.37 -14.55
N GLN A 141 3.03 4.67 -14.79
CA GLN A 141 3.59 5.98 -14.58
C GLN A 141 2.81 6.87 -15.52
N ARG A 142 1.80 7.52 -14.96
CA ARG A 142 1.40 8.83 -15.46
C ARG A 142 2.71 9.63 -15.52
N PRO A 143 3.22 10.02 -16.70
CA PRO A 143 4.37 10.88 -16.72
C PRO A 143 3.93 12.14 -16.01
N LEU A 144 4.51 12.41 -14.84
CA LEU A 144 4.63 13.77 -14.35
C LEU A 144 5.37 14.48 -15.48
N ARG A 145 4.62 15.19 -16.33
CA ARG A 145 5.20 16.18 -17.23
C ARG A 145 6.14 17.00 -16.36
N PRO A 146 7.36 17.33 -16.81
CA PRO A 146 8.12 18.39 -16.18
C PRO A 146 7.18 19.59 -16.12
N HIS A 147 6.75 19.98 -14.92
CA HIS A 147 6.01 21.21 -14.75
C HIS A 147 6.98 22.30 -15.19
N ALA A 148 6.79 22.80 -16.41
CA ALA A 148 7.32 24.09 -16.79
C ALA A 148 6.90 25.10 -15.71
N PRO A 149 7.82 25.97 -15.24
CA PRO A 149 7.42 27.03 -14.32
C PRO A 149 6.29 27.85 -14.98
N PRO A 150 5.28 28.28 -14.21
CA PRO A 150 4.19 29.08 -14.76
C PRO A 150 4.76 30.35 -15.42
N PRO A 151 4.23 30.79 -16.57
CA PRO A 151 4.61 32.07 -17.13
C PRO A 151 4.13 33.15 -16.17
N TYR A 152 5.05 33.89 -15.56
CA TYR A 152 4.71 35.13 -14.85
C TYR A 152 4.19 36.13 -15.90
N PRO A 153 2.93 36.60 -15.85
CA PRO A 153 2.62 37.93 -16.35
C PRO A 153 3.11 38.94 -15.30
N TRP A 154 3.17 40.21 -15.64
CA TRP A 154 3.63 41.35 -14.81
C TRP A 154 5.14 41.65 -14.90
N GLN A 155 5.54 42.15 -16.07
CA GLN A 155 6.42 43.32 -16.08
C GLN A 155 5.60 44.56 -15.69
N PRO A 156 6.13 45.41 -14.82
CA PRO A 156 6.07 46.85 -15.04
C PRO A 156 7.45 47.34 -15.47
N SER A 157 7.44 47.96 -16.64
CA SER A 157 8.48 48.76 -17.25
C SER A 157 8.86 50.00 -16.41
N LEU A 158 10.03 50.57 -16.76
CA LEU A 158 10.60 51.84 -16.31
C LEU A 158 11.36 51.73 -14.97
N ILE A 159 12.66 52.04 -14.89
CA ILE A 159 13.27 53.31 -15.29
C ILE A 159 14.62 53.09 -15.96
N ARG A 160 14.70 53.66 -17.17
CA ARG A 160 15.90 54.07 -17.90
C ARG A 160 16.38 55.39 -17.28
N MET A 161 17.61 55.45 -16.79
CA MET A 161 18.46 56.66 -16.70
C MET A 161 19.70 56.27 -15.88
N SER A 162 20.90 56.17 -16.45
CA SER A 162 21.76 57.24 -16.97
C SER A 162 22.93 57.41 -16.00
N GLU A 163 24.13 57.34 -16.57
CA GLU A 163 25.32 58.11 -16.17
C GLU A 163 26.00 57.67 -14.85
N ARG A 164 27.22 57.13 -14.97
CA ARG A 164 28.52 57.84 -14.98
C ARG A 164 28.87 58.41 -13.60
N ASN A 165 30.15 58.26 -13.28
CA ASN A 165 30.89 58.68 -12.08
C ASN A 165 30.82 57.67 -10.93
N SER A 166 31.90 57.03 -10.48
CA SER A 166 33.31 57.29 -10.71
C SER A 166 34.09 55.98 -10.48
N ARG A 167 35.03 55.68 -11.37
CA ARG A 167 36.33 55.18 -10.91
C ARG A 167 37.18 56.44 -10.66
N PRO A 168 38.15 56.40 -9.73
CA PRO A 168 38.92 57.59 -9.35
C PRO A 168 39.48 58.34 -10.56
#